data_AF-W7ADQ8-F1
#
_entry.id   AF-W7ADQ8-F1
#
_cell.length_a   1.000
_cell.length_b   1.000
_cell.length_c   1.000
_cell.angle_alpha   90.00
_cell.angle_beta   90.00
_cell.angle_gamma   90.00
#
_symmetry.space_group_name_H-M   'P 1'
#
loop_
_entity.id
_entity.type
_entity.pdbx_description
1 polymer ?
#
loop_
_entity_poly.entity_id
_entity_poly.type
_entity_poly.pdbx_seq_one_letter_code
_entity_poly.pdbx_strand_id
1 'polypeptide(L)'
;MPKNLNLFGKYLRRLGKSHKKGFKKKQIIHPIPVKAYGRVPSAASQTGLYHDEDYNYYTKVSYSLKKTRIKIKPNVFKKHIVSNILNTIIPSVRITTSALHAIDDAGGFDNYILRTPPEELRSNFGEKLRNVMYFYLSHPNVRTFTLPWKIFMSKFQQSDYYYAIFQHLKKKRLYELYKNKESGKYSPYYLPNDKSLHPQRQQFPINTEITGLNLWYNKNKILKKAFVDKLKEAKSFDQAYTDHHFIGSYRKGRGRGGGGKHGRTPRKRSKTYKYFEIRPY
;
A
#
# COMPACT_ATOMS: atom_id res chain seq x y z
N MET A 1 18.94 23.28 -51.46
CA MET A 1 18.57 22.86 -50.08
C MET A 1 17.35 21.95 -50.13
N PRO A 2 17.21 20.94 -49.25
CA PRO A 2 16.02 20.08 -49.27
C PRO A 2 14.79 20.91 -48.94
N LYS A 3 13.74 20.79 -49.76
CA LYS A 3 12.49 21.58 -49.66
C LYS A 3 11.71 21.29 -48.35
N ASN A 4 11.98 20.16 -47.69
CA ASN A 4 11.37 19.76 -46.42
C ASN A 4 12.37 19.82 -45.25
N LEU A 5 12.18 20.80 -44.36
CA LEU A 5 13.01 21.05 -43.17
C LEU A 5 13.10 19.83 -42.24
N ASN A 6 12.05 19.01 -42.16
CA ASN A 6 11.99 17.80 -41.33
C ASN A 6 12.97 16.69 -41.77
N LEU A 7 13.42 16.71 -43.04
CA LEU A 7 14.35 15.72 -43.59
C LEU A 7 15.81 16.16 -43.54
N PHE A 8 16.09 17.41 -43.14
CA PHE A 8 17.42 18.01 -43.15
C PHE A 8 18.42 17.25 -42.25
N GLY A 9 17.97 16.82 -41.06
CA GLY A 9 18.79 15.97 -40.17
C GLY A 9 19.09 14.59 -40.75
N LYS A 10 18.16 14.00 -41.53
CA LYS A 10 18.36 12.70 -42.22
C LYS A 10 19.39 12.82 -43.33
N TYR A 11 19.39 13.93 -44.07
CA TYR A 11 20.36 14.23 -45.12
C TYR A 11 21.78 14.38 -44.55
N LEU A 12 21.96 15.19 -43.50
CA LEU A 12 23.25 15.40 -42.83
C LEU A 12 23.86 14.12 -42.25
N ARG A 13 23.03 13.13 -41.88
CA ARG A 13 23.50 11.83 -41.38
C ARG A 13 24.18 10.97 -42.44
N ARG A 14 23.69 10.99 -43.69
CA ARG A 14 24.26 10.22 -44.82
C ARG A 14 25.60 10.79 -45.30
N LEU A 15 25.88 12.05 -44.99
CA LEU A 15 27.15 12.70 -45.30
C LEU A 15 28.26 12.38 -44.27
N GLY A 16 29.51 12.55 -44.67
CA GLY A 16 30.71 12.32 -43.85
C GLY A 16 30.84 13.25 -42.63
N LYS A 17 31.81 12.96 -41.74
CA LYS A 17 32.02 13.72 -40.49
C LYS A 17 32.33 15.21 -40.71
N SER A 18 32.92 15.57 -41.85
CA SER A 18 33.19 16.96 -42.26
C SER A 18 31.93 17.81 -42.32
N HIS A 19 30.89 17.31 -42.99
CA HIS A 19 29.60 18.01 -43.16
C HIS A 19 28.75 18.08 -41.89
N LYS A 20 29.11 17.31 -40.86
CA LYS A 20 28.46 17.34 -39.54
C LYS A 20 29.06 18.40 -38.61
N LYS A 21 30.19 19.01 -39.00
CA LYS A 21 30.91 20.03 -38.23
C LYS A 21 30.10 21.34 -38.23
N GLY A 22 29.85 21.91 -37.05
CA GLY A 22 29.04 23.14 -36.88
C GLY A 22 27.57 22.92 -36.54
N PHE A 23 27.02 21.72 -36.75
CA PHE A 23 25.65 21.39 -36.36
C PHE A 23 25.58 20.83 -34.94
N LYS A 24 24.55 21.22 -34.18
CA LYS A 24 24.36 20.72 -32.81
C LYS A 24 23.99 19.23 -32.87
N LYS A 25 24.53 18.43 -31.94
CA LYS A 25 24.30 16.97 -31.87
C LYS A 25 22.80 16.59 -31.96
N LYS A 26 21.91 17.36 -31.32
CA LYS A 26 20.45 17.16 -31.35
C LYS A 26 19.78 17.39 -32.72
N GLN A 27 20.42 18.14 -33.62
CA GLN A 27 19.95 18.37 -35.00
C GLN A 27 20.37 17.23 -35.95
N ILE A 28 21.42 16.49 -35.59
CA ILE A 28 22.02 15.40 -36.39
C ILE A 28 21.41 14.03 -36.00
N ILE A 29 21.11 13.81 -34.71
CA ILE A 29 20.52 12.55 -34.22
C ILE A 29 19.12 12.35 -34.84
N HIS A 30 18.70 11.09 -35.03
CA HIS A 30 17.31 10.78 -35.39
C HIS A 30 16.37 11.39 -34.35
N PRO A 31 15.27 12.10 -34.72
CA PRO A 31 14.22 12.32 -33.74
C PRO A 31 13.72 10.94 -33.33
N ILE A 32 14.00 10.53 -32.09
CA ILE A 32 13.56 9.24 -31.57
C ILE A 32 12.21 9.49 -30.91
N PRO A 33 11.06 9.15 -31.52
CA PRO A 33 9.89 8.87 -30.72
C PRO A 33 10.13 7.53 -30.00
N VAL A 34 9.82 7.44 -28.71
CA VAL A 34 9.82 6.13 -28.03
C VAL A 34 8.44 5.90 -27.42
N LYS A 35 7.58 5.23 -28.20
CA LYS A 35 6.76 4.10 -27.74
C LYS A 35 7.69 3.05 -27.10
N ALA A 36 7.29 2.35 -26.04
CA ALA A 36 8.19 1.62 -25.13
C ALA A 36 8.80 0.32 -25.69
N TYR A 37 9.09 0.24 -26.99
CA TYR A 37 9.73 -0.90 -27.63
C TYR A 37 11.14 -1.15 -27.02
N GLY A 38 11.37 -2.38 -26.56
CA GLY A 38 12.67 -2.87 -26.08
C GLY A 38 13.03 -2.61 -24.61
N ARG A 39 12.20 -1.93 -23.81
CA ARG A 39 12.41 -1.82 -22.35
C ARG A 39 11.65 -2.92 -21.61
N VAL A 40 12.06 -3.25 -20.40
CA VAL A 40 11.23 -4.08 -19.50
C VAL A 40 10.10 -3.19 -18.97
N PRO A 41 8.83 -3.63 -19.04
CA PRO A 41 7.71 -2.86 -18.51
C PRO A 41 7.80 -2.75 -16.98
N SER A 42 7.34 -1.62 -16.43
CA SER A 42 7.30 -1.42 -15.00
C SER A 42 6.25 -2.29 -14.32
N ALA A 43 6.46 -2.60 -13.04
CA ALA A 43 5.46 -3.33 -12.25
C ALA A 43 4.09 -2.63 -12.25
N ALA A 44 4.07 -1.30 -12.37
CA ALA A 44 2.83 -0.52 -12.42
C ALA A 44 2.07 -0.75 -13.73
N SER A 45 2.75 -0.73 -14.88
CA SER A 45 2.12 -1.01 -16.17
C SER A 45 1.65 -2.47 -16.26
N GLN A 46 2.40 -3.41 -15.68
CA GLN A 46 2.04 -4.83 -15.65
C GLN A 46 0.78 -5.18 -14.82
N THR A 47 0.44 -4.33 -13.85
CA THR A 47 -0.70 -4.55 -12.94
C THR A 47 -1.89 -3.64 -13.26
N GLY A 48 -1.79 -2.81 -14.31
CA GLY A 48 -2.86 -1.94 -14.82
C GLY A 48 -2.93 -1.98 -16.34
N LEU A 49 -3.62 -1.03 -16.97
CA LEU A 49 -3.77 -0.92 -18.42
C LEU A 49 -3.18 0.40 -18.89
N TYR A 50 -2.02 0.35 -19.53
CA TYR A 50 -1.24 1.54 -19.87
C TYR A 50 -1.12 1.77 -21.38
N HIS A 51 -1.49 0.77 -22.20
CA HIS A 51 -1.46 0.84 -23.67
C HIS A 51 -0.11 1.34 -24.21
N ASP A 52 0.95 0.57 -23.91
CA ASP A 52 2.35 0.88 -24.21
C ASP A 52 2.95 2.14 -23.55
N GLU A 53 2.19 2.87 -22.73
CA GLU A 53 2.75 3.92 -21.88
C GLU A 53 3.51 3.35 -20.66
N ASP A 54 4.59 4.02 -20.26
CA ASP A 54 5.29 3.69 -19.03
C ASP A 54 6.07 4.91 -18.50
N TYR A 55 6.74 4.74 -17.36
CA TYR A 55 7.70 5.71 -16.88
C TYR A 55 8.81 5.94 -17.89
N ASN A 56 9.04 7.21 -18.20
CA ASN A 56 10.14 7.61 -19.06
C ASN A 56 11.14 8.46 -18.28
N TYR A 57 12.32 8.67 -18.85
CA TYR A 57 13.34 9.54 -18.28
C TYR A 57 13.89 10.45 -19.36
N TYR A 58 14.06 11.72 -19.02
CA TYR A 58 14.80 12.65 -19.86
C TYR A 58 15.85 13.37 -19.03
N THR A 59 16.85 13.89 -19.73
CA THR A 59 17.89 14.71 -19.10
C THR A 59 17.56 16.18 -19.35
N LYS A 60 17.23 16.91 -18.29
CA LYS A 60 17.15 18.37 -18.33
C LYS A 60 18.57 18.92 -18.28
N VAL A 61 18.86 19.88 -19.15
CA VAL A 61 20.14 20.59 -19.17
C VAL A 61 19.87 22.03 -18.76
N SER A 62 20.50 22.49 -17.68
CA SER A 62 20.40 23.88 -17.25
C SER A 62 21.21 24.81 -18.16
N TYR A 63 21.02 26.13 -18.00
CA TYR A 63 21.84 27.14 -18.65
C TYR A 63 23.35 26.92 -18.38
N SER A 64 23.70 26.57 -17.14
CA SER A 64 25.05 26.20 -16.70
C SER A 64 25.54 24.83 -17.20
N LEU A 65 24.86 24.23 -18.19
CA LEU A 65 25.16 22.93 -18.78
C LEU A 65 25.15 21.73 -17.81
N LYS A 66 24.65 21.91 -16.58
CA LYS A 66 24.45 20.82 -15.63
C LYS A 66 23.30 19.93 -16.10
N LYS A 67 23.53 18.61 -16.09
CA LYS A 67 22.58 17.60 -16.54
C LYS A 67 21.88 16.97 -15.34
N THR A 68 20.55 17.06 -15.29
CA THR A 68 19.74 16.40 -14.27
C THR A 68 18.77 15.41 -14.93
N ARG A 69 18.75 14.16 -14.44
CA ARG A 69 17.82 13.15 -14.93
C ARG A 69 16.48 13.32 -14.24
N ILE A 70 15.42 13.50 -15.01
CA ILE A 70 14.05 13.66 -14.53
C ILE A 70 13.24 12.44 -14.96
N LYS A 71 12.47 11.89 -14.02
CA LYS A 71 11.51 10.81 -14.27
C LYS A 71 10.18 11.42 -14.70
N ILE A 72 9.72 11.07 -15.89
CA ILE A 72 8.38 11.39 -16.40
C ILE A 72 7.45 10.26 -15.98
N LYS A 73 6.29 10.62 -15.43
CA LYS A 73 5.23 9.69 -15.07
C LYS A 73 4.07 9.85 -16.05
N PRO A 74 3.46 8.76 -16.53
CA PRO A 74 2.22 8.87 -17.29
C PRO A 74 1.08 9.35 -16.38
N ASN A 75 0.02 9.88 -16.97
CA ASN A 75 -1.18 10.27 -16.24
C ASN A 75 -2.04 9.03 -15.98
N VAL A 76 -2.25 8.67 -14.71
CA VAL A 76 -2.88 7.40 -14.31
C VAL A 76 -4.11 7.67 -13.46
N PHE A 77 -5.25 7.12 -13.86
CA PHE A 77 -6.51 7.18 -13.14
C PHE A 77 -6.89 5.82 -12.58
N LYS A 78 -7.69 5.81 -11.50
CA LYS A 78 -8.36 4.60 -11.01
C LYS A 78 -9.80 4.63 -11.47
N LYS A 79 -10.25 3.61 -12.18
CA LYS A 79 -11.62 3.50 -12.71
C LYS A 79 -12.20 2.12 -12.44
N HIS A 80 -13.51 2.08 -12.22
CA HIS A 80 -14.28 0.84 -12.22
C HIS A 80 -14.73 0.58 -13.65
N ILE A 81 -14.42 -0.59 -14.19
CA ILE A 81 -14.75 -0.94 -15.57
C ILE A 81 -15.79 -2.04 -15.56
N VAL A 82 -16.85 -1.89 -16.33
CA VAL A 82 -17.84 -2.94 -16.54
C VAL A 82 -17.40 -3.81 -17.71
N SER A 83 -17.38 -5.12 -17.51
CA SER A 83 -17.11 -6.11 -18.58
C SER A 83 -18.35 -6.97 -18.78
N ASN A 84 -18.84 -7.02 -20.01
CA ASN A 84 -20.02 -7.79 -20.39
C ASN A 84 -19.67 -9.27 -20.49
N ILE A 85 -18.51 -9.60 -21.07
CA ILE A 85 -18.04 -11.00 -21.18
C ILE A 85 -17.83 -11.61 -19.79
N LEU A 86 -17.21 -10.87 -18.87
CA LEU A 86 -16.97 -11.34 -17.50
C LEU A 86 -18.20 -11.18 -16.60
N ASN A 87 -19.28 -10.57 -17.08
CA ASN A 87 -20.51 -10.24 -16.36
C ASN A 87 -20.27 -9.62 -14.96
N THR A 88 -19.22 -8.79 -14.85
CA THR A 88 -18.79 -8.23 -13.56
C THR A 88 -18.17 -6.85 -13.74
N ILE A 89 -18.21 -6.07 -12.66
CA ILE A 89 -17.48 -4.81 -12.55
C ILE A 89 -16.09 -5.14 -12.03
N ILE A 90 -15.05 -4.78 -12.78
CA ILE A 90 -13.66 -4.87 -12.35
C ILE A 90 -13.34 -3.59 -11.56
N PRO A 91 -13.11 -3.70 -10.25
CA PRO A 91 -12.95 -2.50 -9.44
C PRO A 91 -11.53 -1.93 -9.52
N SER A 92 -11.46 -0.59 -9.50
CA SER A 92 -10.23 0.16 -9.23
C SER A 92 -9.04 -0.18 -10.15
N VAL A 93 -9.30 -0.38 -11.44
CA VAL A 93 -8.25 -0.59 -12.45
C VAL A 93 -7.47 0.70 -12.64
N ARG A 94 -6.13 0.60 -12.64
CA ARG A 94 -5.25 1.73 -13.01
C ARG A 94 -5.15 1.81 -14.52
N ILE A 95 -5.59 2.92 -15.09
CA ILE A 95 -5.68 3.14 -16.53
C ILE A 95 -5.00 4.47 -16.89
N THR A 96 -4.25 4.50 -17.98
CA THR A 96 -3.71 5.76 -18.53
C THR A 96 -4.69 6.44 -19.48
N THR A 97 -4.44 7.71 -19.82
CA THR A 97 -5.24 8.41 -20.84
C THR A 97 -5.19 7.71 -22.19
N SER A 98 -4.02 7.23 -22.63
CA SER A 98 -3.92 6.50 -23.90
C SER A 98 -4.71 5.20 -23.89
N ALA A 99 -4.70 4.46 -22.77
CA ALA A 99 -5.51 3.25 -22.64
C ALA A 99 -7.02 3.55 -22.65
N LEU A 100 -7.46 4.67 -22.08
CA LEU A 100 -8.86 5.10 -22.17
C LEU A 100 -9.27 5.38 -23.62
N HIS A 101 -8.47 6.16 -24.36
CA HIS A 101 -8.75 6.41 -25.77
C HIS A 101 -8.79 5.13 -26.60
N ALA A 102 -7.83 4.22 -26.38
CA ALA A 102 -7.83 2.95 -27.09
C ALA A 102 -9.03 2.05 -26.73
N ILE A 103 -9.58 2.17 -25.52
CA ILE A 103 -10.83 1.50 -25.13
C ILE A 103 -12.02 2.07 -25.92
N ASP A 104 -12.09 3.39 -26.04
CA ASP A 104 -13.15 4.07 -26.79
C ASP A 104 -13.05 3.74 -28.29
N ASP A 105 -11.85 3.80 -28.87
CA ASP A 105 -11.56 3.47 -30.28
C ASP A 105 -11.90 2.02 -30.62
N ALA A 106 -11.66 1.09 -29.68
CA ALA A 106 -12.02 -0.32 -29.86
C ALA A 106 -13.53 -0.58 -29.74
N GLY A 107 -14.33 0.42 -29.34
CA GLY A 107 -15.77 0.29 -29.10
C GLY A 107 -16.09 -0.43 -27.80
N GLY A 108 -15.29 -0.22 -26.75
CA GLY A 108 -15.53 -0.72 -25.40
C GLY A 108 -14.42 -1.62 -24.85
N PHE A 109 -14.49 -1.86 -23.54
CA PHE A 109 -13.43 -2.54 -22.79
C PHE A 109 -13.16 -3.97 -23.24
N ASP A 110 -14.20 -4.75 -23.46
CA ASP A 110 -14.06 -6.16 -23.85
C ASP A 110 -13.41 -6.28 -25.23
N ASN A 111 -13.84 -5.43 -26.18
CA ASN A 111 -13.25 -5.36 -27.51
C ASN A 111 -11.79 -4.92 -27.46
N TYR A 112 -11.46 -3.94 -26.61
CA TYR A 112 -10.09 -3.50 -26.39
C TYR A 112 -9.20 -4.66 -25.92
N ILE A 113 -9.62 -5.40 -24.89
CA ILE A 113 -8.83 -6.52 -24.37
C ILE A 113 -8.68 -7.62 -25.43
N LEU A 114 -9.70 -7.94 -26.21
CA LEU A 114 -9.64 -9.02 -27.20
C LEU A 114 -8.86 -8.66 -28.46
N ARG A 115 -9.01 -7.43 -28.97
CA ARG A 115 -8.49 -7.00 -30.28
C ARG A 115 -7.08 -6.43 -30.23
N THR A 116 -6.69 -5.80 -29.11
CA THR A 116 -5.35 -5.19 -29.02
C THR A 116 -4.25 -6.24 -29.12
N PRO A 117 -3.16 -6.03 -29.85
CA PRO A 117 -2.04 -6.96 -29.83
C PRO A 117 -1.33 -6.93 -28.46
N PRO A 118 -0.67 -8.04 -28.04
CA PRO A 118 0.02 -8.12 -26.75
C PRO A 118 1.15 -7.08 -26.61
N GLU A 119 1.76 -6.68 -27.74
CA GLU A 119 2.82 -5.68 -27.78
C GLU A 119 2.33 -4.28 -27.37
N GLU A 120 1.12 -3.90 -27.79
CA GLU A 120 0.51 -2.62 -27.46
C GLU A 120 -0.21 -2.67 -26.11
N LEU A 121 -0.89 -3.79 -25.80
CA LEU A 121 -1.54 -3.96 -24.50
C LEU A 121 -0.52 -3.95 -23.36
N ARG A 122 0.62 -4.64 -23.58
CA ARG A 122 1.83 -4.65 -22.75
C ARG A 122 1.56 -4.79 -21.25
N SER A 123 0.60 -5.62 -20.88
CA SER A 123 0.15 -5.78 -19.49
C SER A 123 -0.20 -7.24 -19.18
N ASN A 124 0.49 -7.82 -18.19
CA ASN A 124 0.15 -9.14 -17.66
C ASN A 124 -1.28 -9.20 -17.12
N PHE A 125 -1.75 -8.13 -16.46
CA PHE A 125 -3.14 -8.04 -16.01
C PHE A 125 -4.11 -8.14 -17.20
N GLY A 126 -3.85 -7.37 -18.27
CA GLY A 126 -4.67 -7.41 -19.49
C GLY A 126 -4.68 -8.79 -20.16
N GLU A 127 -3.52 -9.43 -20.31
CA GLU A 127 -3.42 -10.78 -20.90
C GLU A 127 -4.13 -11.85 -20.06
N LYS A 128 -4.09 -11.74 -18.73
CA LYS A 128 -4.85 -12.64 -17.86
C LYS A 128 -6.35 -12.46 -18.05
N LEU A 129 -6.84 -11.22 -18.18
CA LEU A 129 -8.25 -10.98 -18.50
C LEU A 129 -8.62 -11.56 -19.86
N ARG A 130 -7.79 -11.34 -20.89
CA ARG A 130 -7.98 -11.91 -22.23
C ARG A 130 -8.11 -13.43 -22.17
N ASN A 131 -7.22 -14.11 -21.45
CA ASN A 131 -7.28 -15.56 -21.30
C ASN A 131 -8.58 -16.03 -20.63
N VAL A 132 -9.07 -15.32 -19.62
CA VAL A 132 -10.37 -15.64 -18.99
C VAL A 132 -11.53 -15.36 -19.93
N MET A 133 -11.48 -14.27 -20.70
CA MET A 133 -12.51 -13.96 -21.69
C MET A 133 -12.59 -15.05 -22.77
N TYR A 134 -11.45 -15.50 -23.32
CA TYR A 134 -11.42 -16.63 -24.26
C TYR A 134 -11.92 -17.93 -23.65
N PHE A 135 -11.62 -18.17 -22.37
CA PHE A 135 -12.15 -19.33 -21.65
C PHE A 135 -13.69 -19.27 -21.53
N TYR A 136 -14.27 -18.11 -21.25
CA TYR A 136 -15.74 -17.94 -21.19
C TYR A 136 -16.40 -18.00 -22.55
N LEU A 137 -15.74 -17.53 -23.61
CA LEU A 137 -16.24 -17.65 -24.98
C LEU A 137 -16.26 -19.12 -25.45
N SER A 138 -15.27 -19.92 -25.04
CA SER A 138 -15.23 -21.36 -25.35
C SER A 138 -16.16 -22.20 -24.45
N HIS A 139 -16.38 -21.77 -23.21
CA HIS A 139 -17.17 -22.51 -22.22
C HIS A 139 -18.32 -21.63 -21.69
N PRO A 140 -19.40 -21.45 -22.46
CA PRO A 140 -20.54 -20.62 -22.04
C PRO A 140 -21.21 -21.12 -20.76
N ASN A 141 -21.20 -22.44 -20.52
CA ASN A 141 -21.72 -23.06 -19.29
C ASN A 141 -21.00 -22.57 -18.03
N VAL A 142 -19.71 -22.24 -18.12
CA VAL A 142 -18.96 -21.78 -16.94
C VAL A 142 -19.33 -20.35 -16.58
N ARG A 143 -19.63 -19.54 -17.60
CA ARG A 143 -20.10 -18.15 -17.42
C ARG A 143 -21.45 -18.08 -16.70
N THR A 144 -22.35 -19.06 -16.89
CA THR A 144 -23.68 -19.05 -16.26
C THR A 144 -23.63 -19.24 -14.74
N PHE A 145 -22.56 -19.83 -14.19
CA PHE A 145 -22.44 -20.03 -12.74
C PHE A 145 -22.28 -18.74 -11.93
N THR A 146 -22.09 -17.57 -12.57
CA THR A 146 -21.93 -16.25 -11.91
C THR A 146 -20.79 -16.18 -10.89
N LEU A 147 -19.77 -17.04 -11.06
CA LEU A 147 -18.62 -17.11 -10.16
C LEU A 147 -17.61 -15.99 -10.46
N PRO A 148 -16.83 -15.54 -9.45
CA PRO A 148 -15.76 -14.58 -9.66
C PRO A 148 -14.76 -15.04 -10.72
N TRP A 149 -14.56 -14.23 -11.76
CA TRP A 149 -13.66 -14.53 -12.87
C TRP A 149 -12.20 -14.86 -12.44
N LYS A 150 -11.77 -14.36 -11.28
CA LYS A 150 -10.45 -14.63 -10.68
C LYS A 150 -10.18 -16.12 -10.43
N ILE A 151 -11.23 -16.94 -10.32
CA ILE A 151 -11.12 -18.39 -10.14
C ILE A 151 -10.47 -19.05 -11.35
N PHE A 152 -10.68 -18.50 -12.54
CA PHE A 152 -10.20 -19.06 -13.81
C PHE A 152 -8.98 -18.31 -14.34
N MET A 153 -8.28 -17.55 -13.50
CA MET A 153 -7.17 -16.69 -13.92
C MET A 153 -5.93 -17.49 -14.36
N SER A 154 -5.73 -18.69 -13.82
CA SER A 154 -4.63 -19.58 -14.19
C SER A 154 -5.06 -20.62 -15.21
N LYS A 155 -4.18 -20.97 -16.16
CA LYS A 155 -4.41 -22.06 -17.13
C LYS A 155 -4.71 -23.40 -16.43
N PHE A 156 -4.04 -23.69 -15.32
CA PHE A 156 -4.30 -24.90 -14.54
C PHE A 156 -5.73 -24.95 -13.96
N GLN A 157 -6.28 -23.79 -13.60
CA GLN A 157 -7.66 -23.70 -13.13
C GLN A 157 -8.67 -23.81 -14.27
N GLN A 158 -8.27 -23.45 -15.49
CA GLN A 158 -9.10 -23.57 -16.69
C GLN A 158 -9.15 -25.02 -17.19
N SER A 159 -8.05 -25.77 -17.08
CA SER A 159 -8.00 -27.18 -17.51
C SER A 159 -8.92 -28.08 -16.69
N ASP A 160 -9.02 -27.84 -15.38
CA ASP A 160 -9.96 -28.52 -14.50
C ASP A 160 -10.82 -27.49 -13.74
N TYR A 161 -11.79 -26.95 -14.47
CA TYR A 161 -12.66 -25.91 -13.94
C TYR A 161 -13.60 -26.43 -12.84
N TYR A 162 -13.99 -27.71 -12.85
CA TYR A 162 -14.79 -28.30 -11.77
C TYR A 162 -14.04 -28.30 -10.45
N TYR A 163 -12.77 -28.71 -10.47
CA TYR A 163 -11.93 -28.65 -9.27
C TYR A 163 -11.71 -27.22 -8.80
N ALA A 164 -11.50 -26.27 -9.71
CA ALA A 164 -11.34 -24.86 -9.37
C ALA A 164 -12.60 -24.30 -8.68
N ILE A 165 -13.79 -24.62 -9.20
CA ILE A 165 -15.09 -24.26 -8.61
C ILE A 165 -15.23 -24.89 -7.21
N PHE A 166 -14.98 -26.19 -7.08
CA PHE A 166 -15.04 -26.89 -5.80
C PHE A 166 -14.12 -26.25 -4.76
N GLN A 167 -12.87 -25.95 -5.13
CA GLN A 167 -11.90 -25.32 -4.24
C GLN A 167 -12.36 -23.92 -3.80
N HIS A 168 -12.94 -23.15 -4.72
CA HIS A 168 -13.51 -21.84 -4.39
C HIS A 168 -14.67 -21.97 -3.40
N LEU A 169 -15.64 -22.85 -3.67
CA LEU A 169 -16.81 -23.06 -2.81
C LEU A 169 -16.41 -23.57 -1.42
N LYS A 170 -15.46 -24.51 -1.34
CA LYS A 170 -14.89 -24.98 -0.07
C LYS A 170 -14.28 -23.84 0.73
N LYS A 171 -13.46 -23.00 0.10
CA LYS A 171 -12.83 -21.83 0.76
C LYS A 171 -13.88 -20.80 1.20
N LYS A 172 -14.89 -20.54 0.37
CA LYS A 172 -16.00 -19.64 0.69
C LYS A 172 -16.76 -20.13 1.93
N ARG A 173 -17.11 -21.42 1.97
CA ARG A 173 -17.77 -22.04 3.13
C ARG A 173 -16.94 -21.91 4.41
N LEU A 174 -15.63 -22.20 4.34
CA LEU A 174 -14.75 -22.06 5.49
C LEU A 174 -14.67 -20.60 5.98
N TYR A 175 -14.61 -19.65 5.05
CA TYR A 175 -14.63 -18.23 5.38
C TYR A 175 -15.94 -17.79 6.04
N GLU A 176 -17.09 -18.26 5.54
CA GLU A 176 -18.40 -18.00 6.15
C GLU A 176 -18.49 -18.58 7.57
N LEU A 177 -18.02 -19.81 7.78
CA LEU A 177 -17.95 -20.41 9.12
C LEU A 177 -17.06 -19.59 10.07
N TYR A 178 -15.90 -19.14 9.58
CA TYR A 178 -15.01 -18.27 10.34
C TYR A 178 -15.68 -16.95 10.70
N LYS A 179 -16.31 -16.29 9.72
CA LYS A 179 -17.03 -15.03 9.90
C LYS A 179 -18.21 -15.18 10.87
N ASN A 180 -18.97 -16.27 10.79
CA ASN A 180 -20.06 -16.59 11.71
C ASN A 180 -19.54 -16.81 13.14
N LYS A 181 -18.39 -17.47 13.29
CA LYS A 181 -17.73 -17.64 14.59
C LYS A 181 -17.23 -16.32 15.15
N GLU A 182 -16.72 -15.42 14.31
CA GLU A 182 -16.35 -14.07 14.73
C GLU A 182 -17.56 -13.22 15.10
N SER A 183 -18.63 -13.21 14.28
CA SER A 183 -19.85 -12.46 14.57
C SER A 183 -20.54 -12.97 15.83
N GLY A 184 -20.49 -14.29 16.06
CA GLY A 184 -20.99 -14.92 17.28
C GLY A 184 -20.36 -14.35 18.56
N LYS A 185 -19.13 -13.84 18.51
CA LYS A 185 -18.48 -13.17 19.66
C LYS A 185 -19.17 -11.88 20.10
N TYR A 186 -19.95 -11.27 19.22
CA TYR A 186 -20.68 -10.04 19.48
C TYR A 186 -22.17 -10.29 19.81
N SER A 187 -22.58 -11.56 19.94
CA SER A 187 -23.92 -11.92 20.41
C SER A 187 -24.08 -11.56 21.89
N PRO A 188 -25.27 -11.07 22.33
CA PRO A 188 -25.54 -10.86 23.75
C PRO A 188 -25.47 -12.16 24.58
N TYR A 189 -25.59 -13.32 23.92
CA TYR A 189 -25.51 -14.64 24.54
C TYR A 189 -24.12 -15.29 24.41
N TYR A 190 -23.12 -14.54 23.96
CA TYR A 190 -21.76 -15.07 23.84
C TYR A 190 -21.10 -15.19 25.22
N LEU A 191 -20.88 -16.42 25.68
CA LEU A 191 -20.01 -16.68 26.83
C LEU A 191 -18.56 -16.81 26.36
N PRO A 192 -17.62 -16.02 26.91
CA PRO A 192 -16.20 -16.23 26.70
C PRO A 192 -15.79 -17.62 27.19
N ASN A 193 -14.77 -18.22 26.56
CA ASN A 193 -14.21 -19.48 27.04
C ASN A 193 -13.59 -19.27 28.43
N ASP A 194 -13.79 -20.20 29.37
CA ASP A 194 -13.37 -20.09 30.78
C ASP A 194 -11.87 -19.79 30.96
N LYS A 195 -11.05 -20.21 30.00
CA LYS A 195 -9.60 -19.93 29.95
C LYS A 195 -9.25 -18.46 29.68
N SER A 196 -10.24 -17.64 29.34
CA SER A 196 -10.11 -16.23 28.95
C SER A 196 -11.14 -15.36 29.68
N LEU A 197 -11.23 -15.51 31.01
CA LEU A 197 -12.04 -14.65 31.88
C LEU A 197 -11.53 -13.21 31.99
N HIS A 198 -10.34 -12.91 31.45
CA HIS A 198 -9.89 -11.53 31.33
C HIS A 198 -10.72 -10.80 30.27
N PRO A 199 -11.25 -9.60 30.56
CA PRO A 199 -11.97 -8.83 29.56
C PRO A 199 -11.05 -8.60 28.37
N GLN A 200 -11.43 -9.15 27.22
CA GLN A 200 -10.68 -8.96 25.98
C GLN A 200 -10.67 -7.45 25.69
N ARG A 201 -9.49 -6.82 25.60
CA ARG A 201 -9.41 -5.39 25.25
C ARG A 201 -10.16 -5.19 23.94
N GLN A 202 -11.23 -4.40 23.98
CA GLN A 202 -11.95 -4.00 22.78
C GLN A 202 -10.96 -3.34 21.82
N GLN A 203 -10.78 -3.91 20.62
CA GLN A 203 -9.96 -3.29 19.60
C GLN A 203 -10.79 -2.17 18.98
N PHE A 204 -10.38 -0.93 19.23
CA PHE A 204 -11.00 0.23 18.61
C PHE A 204 -10.64 0.26 17.11
N PRO A 205 -11.58 0.63 16.23
CA PRO A 205 -11.29 0.86 14.82
C PRO A 205 -10.09 1.80 14.65
N ILE A 206 -9.25 1.57 13.63
CA ILE A 206 -8.07 2.40 13.34
C ILE A 206 -8.40 3.90 13.19
N ASN A 207 -9.65 4.23 12.86
CA ASN A 207 -10.13 5.60 12.67
C ASN A 207 -10.97 6.13 13.84
N THR A 208 -11.02 5.47 15.01
CA THR A 208 -11.57 6.14 16.18
C THR A 208 -10.66 7.32 16.51
N GLU A 209 -11.21 8.52 16.45
CA GLU A 209 -10.53 9.69 16.99
C GLU A 209 -10.21 9.39 18.45
N ILE A 210 -8.92 9.17 18.73
CA ILE A 210 -8.44 9.09 20.10
C ILE A 210 -8.62 10.50 20.62
N THR A 211 -9.77 10.80 21.23
CA THR A 211 -9.94 12.02 21.98
C THR A 211 -8.89 11.95 23.09
N GLY A 212 -7.80 12.68 22.91
CA GLY A 212 -6.77 12.79 23.95
C GLY A 212 -7.48 13.19 25.24
N LEU A 213 -7.06 12.60 26.37
CA LEU A 213 -7.58 13.01 27.67
C LEU A 213 -7.52 14.54 27.73
N ASN A 214 -8.65 15.19 28.01
CA ASN A 214 -8.71 16.65 28.10
C ASN A 214 -7.99 17.08 29.39
N LEU A 215 -6.66 17.14 29.32
CA LEU A 215 -5.78 17.61 30.37
C LEU A 215 -5.80 19.14 30.39
N TRP A 216 -6.98 19.72 30.67
CA TRP A 216 -7.22 21.17 30.65
C TRP A 216 -6.19 21.94 31.48
N TYR A 217 -5.72 21.35 32.58
CA TYR A 217 -4.71 21.93 33.46
C TYR A 217 -3.32 22.07 32.80
N ASN A 218 -3.00 21.30 31.76
CA ASN A 218 -1.72 21.39 31.04
C ASN A 218 -1.67 22.51 30.01
N LYS A 219 -2.79 23.19 29.72
CA LYS A 219 -2.84 24.28 28.72
C LYS A 219 -2.00 25.48 29.16
N ASN A 220 -2.03 25.82 30.46
CA ASN A 220 -1.31 26.98 31.02
C ASN A 220 -0.49 26.56 32.25
N LYS A 221 0.71 27.15 32.40
CA LYS A 221 1.58 26.90 33.56
C LYS A 221 0.92 27.27 34.90
N ILE A 222 0.07 28.30 34.89
CA ILE A 222 -0.71 28.77 36.05
C ILE A 222 -1.74 27.72 36.46
N LEU A 223 -2.54 27.22 35.51
CA LEU A 223 -3.55 26.18 35.76
C LEU A 223 -2.90 24.87 36.23
N LYS A 224 -1.73 24.53 35.66
CA LYS A 224 -0.97 23.36 36.08
C LYS A 224 -0.49 23.49 37.52
N LYS A 225 0.02 24.67 37.90
CA LYS A 225 0.45 24.95 39.28
C LYS A 225 -0.73 24.89 40.25
N ALA A 226 -1.84 25.55 39.94
CA ALA A 226 -3.06 25.51 40.74
C ALA A 226 -3.62 24.09 40.91
N PHE A 227 -3.60 23.27 39.85
CA PHE A 227 -4.02 21.87 39.92
C PHE A 227 -3.08 21.02 40.78
N VAL A 228 -1.76 21.20 40.64
CA VAL A 228 -0.77 20.51 41.48
C VAL A 228 -0.91 20.91 42.94
N ASP A 229 -1.15 22.19 43.22
CA ASP A 229 -1.33 22.68 44.58
C ASP A 229 -2.64 22.17 45.19
N LYS A 230 -3.74 22.14 44.42
CA LYS A 230 -4.99 21.48 44.81
C LYS A 230 -4.82 19.97 45.09
N LEU A 231 -3.98 19.27 44.32
CA LEU A 231 -3.65 17.85 44.58
C LEU A 231 -2.77 17.67 45.82
N LYS A 232 -1.93 18.65 46.17
CA LYS A 232 -1.15 18.64 47.42
C LYS A 232 -2.05 18.93 48.62
N GLU A 233 -2.99 19.87 48.49
CA GLU A 233 -4.01 20.15 49.50
C GLU A 233 -4.90 18.92 49.74
N ALA A 234 -5.33 18.25 48.67
CA ALA A 234 -6.16 17.04 48.77
C ALA A 234 -5.44 15.84 49.42
N LYS A 235 -4.12 15.90 49.65
CA LYS A 235 -3.34 14.82 50.28
C LYS A 235 -3.34 14.85 51.82
N SER A 236 -4.04 15.78 52.45
CA SER A 236 -4.03 15.92 53.92
C SER A 236 -5.09 15.12 54.68
N PHE A 237 -5.92 14.28 54.02
CA PHE A 237 -6.88 13.46 54.78
C PHE A 237 -6.24 12.25 55.49
N ASP A 238 -5.22 11.61 54.91
CA ASP A 238 -4.57 10.43 55.52
C ASP A 238 -3.40 10.78 56.46
N GLN A 239 -2.91 12.03 56.45
CA GLN A 239 -1.71 12.42 57.20
C GLN A 239 -1.99 13.30 58.43
N ALA A 240 -3.21 13.84 58.58
CA ALA A 240 -3.52 14.78 59.66
C ALA A 240 -3.96 14.13 60.99
N TYR A 241 -4.24 12.82 61.04
CA TYR A 241 -4.75 12.15 62.25
C TYR A 241 -4.24 10.72 62.46
N THR A 242 -2.95 10.46 62.33
CA THR A 242 -2.37 9.22 62.88
C THR A 242 -1.54 9.53 64.10
N ASP A 243 -2.22 9.89 65.19
CA ASP A 243 -1.62 9.94 66.50
C ASP A 243 -1.32 8.50 66.95
N HIS A 244 -0.07 8.21 67.22
CA HIS A 244 0.48 6.84 67.31
C HIS A 244 0.11 6.13 68.63
N HIS A 245 -0.58 6.86 69.52
CA HIS A 245 -1.11 6.37 70.79
C HIS A 245 -2.50 5.72 70.68
N PHE A 246 -3.23 5.89 69.57
CA PHE A 246 -4.52 5.22 69.39
C PHE A 246 -4.35 3.74 69.00
N ILE A 247 -5.03 2.87 69.75
CA ILE A 247 -5.15 1.43 69.52
C ILE A 247 -5.91 1.22 68.19
N GLY A 248 -5.16 0.98 67.11
CA GLY A 248 -5.71 0.79 65.75
C GLY A 248 -5.12 1.69 64.65
N SER A 249 -4.22 2.62 64.97
CA SER A 249 -3.52 3.42 63.95
C SER A 249 -2.49 2.59 63.16
N TYR A 250 -2.34 2.87 61.86
CA TYR A 250 -1.46 2.13 60.95
C TYR A 250 0.01 2.40 61.27
N ARG A 251 0.71 1.44 61.90
CA ARG A 251 2.15 1.54 62.14
C ARG A 251 2.90 1.22 60.85
N LYS A 252 3.67 2.18 60.30
CA LYS A 252 4.70 1.86 59.30
C LYS A 252 5.76 0.99 59.97
N GLY A 253 5.67 -0.33 59.74
CA GLY A 253 6.59 -1.30 60.31
C GLY A 253 8.05 -0.97 59.96
N ARG A 254 8.93 -1.01 60.96
CA ARG A 254 10.40 -1.02 60.80
C ARG A 254 10.87 -2.39 60.25
N GLY A 255 10.24 -2.87 59.19
CA GLY A 255 10.62 -4.08 58.49
C GLY A 255 11.68 -3.77 57.45
N ARG A 256 12.91 -4.23 57.68
CA ARG A 256 13.92 -4.39 56.62
C ARG A 256 13.40 -5.44 55.64
N GLY A 257 12.74 -5.01 54.57
CA GLY A 257 12.15 -5.93 53.60
C GLY A 257 11.66 -5.26 52.33
N GLY A 258 12.55 -5.13 51.34
CA GLY A 258 12.23 -5.37 49.92
C GLY A 258 11.07 -4.60 49.26
N GLY A 259 10.83 -3.33 49.58
CA GLY A 259 9.83 -2.49 48.89
C GLY A 259 10.41 -1.63 47.77
N GLY A 260 11.12 -2.23 46.81
CA GLY A 260 11.63 -1.52 45.62
C GLY A 260 10.51 -1.24 44.61
N LYS A 261 10.54 -0.07 43.96
CA LYS A 261 9.58 0.36 42.92
C LYS A 261 9.48 -0.68 41.80
N HIS A 262 8.36 -1.41 41.77
CA HIS A 262 7.96 -2.24 40.63
C HIS A 262 7.90 -1.37 39.35
N GLY A 263 8.57 -1.79 38.28
CA GLY A 263 8.40 -1.19 36.94
C GLY A 263 9.66 -0.77 36.17
N ARG A 264 10.87 -1.11 36.61
CA ARG A 264 12.05 -1.08 35.72
C ARG A 264 12.58 -2.49 35.52
N THR A 265 12.23 -3.10 34.39
CA THR A 265 12.98 -4.24 33.86
C THR A 265 14.47 -3.87 33.81
N PRO A 266 15.40 -4.67 34.33
CA PRO A 266 16.82 -4.43 34.12
C PRO A 266 17.08 -4.47 32.61
N ARG A 267 17.45 -3.33 32.01
CA ARG A 267 17.95 -3.31 30.64
C ARG A 267 19.16 -4.25 30.61
N LYS A 268 19.12 -5.31 29.80
CA LYS A 268 20.31 -6.08 29.44
C LYS A 268 21.29 -5.09 28.80
N ARG A 269 22.34 -4.71 29.54
CA ARG A 269 23.42 -3.86 29.02
C ARG A 269 24.06 -4.57 27.81
N SER A 270 24.40 -3.82 26.78
CA SER A 270 25.07 -4.34 25.58
C SER A 270 26.42 -4.95 25.94
N LYS A 271 26.80 -6.03 25.23
CA LYS A 271 28.01 -6.84 25.45
C LYS A 271 29.33 -6.14 25.08
N THR A 272 29.34 -4.82 24.91
CA THR A 272 30.49 -4.06 24.36
C THR A 272 31.05 -3.00 25.30
N TYR A 273 30.66 -2.98 26.58
CA TYR A 273 31.25 -2.06 27.55
C TYR A 273 32.49 -2.69 28.19
N LYS A 274 33.67 -2.35 27.64
CA LYS A 274 34.98 -2.72 28.20
C LYS A 274 35.17 -2.04 29.56
N TYR A 275 35.51 -2.83 30.58
CA TYR A 275 35.58 -2.40 31.99
C TYR A 275 37.01 -2.12 32.49
N PHE A 276 38.02 -2.03 31.62
CA PHE A 276 39.40 -1.82 32.06
C PHE A 276 40.16 -0.90 31.11
N GLU A 277 40.07 0.40 31.34
CA GLU A 277 41.17 1.35 31.10
C GLU A 277 41.20 2.30 32.29
N ILE A 278 41.97 1.94 33.31
CA ILE A 278 42.57 2.90 34.23
C ILE A 278 43.66 3.58 33.40
N ARG A 279 43.48 4.85 33.03
CA ARG A 279 44.60 5.66 32.53
C ARG A 279 45.25 6.35 33.72
N PRO A 280 46.55 6.13 33.95
CA PRO A 280 47.32 6.90 34.91
C PRO A 280 47.70 8.26 34.31
N TYR A 281 47.68 9.27 35.18
CA TYR A 281 48.01 10.70 34.99
C TYR A 281 46.99 11.54 34.22
#